data_AF-A0A961EKM7-F1
#
_entry.id   AF-A0A961EKM7-F1
#
_cell.length_a   1.000
_cell.length_b   1.000
_cell.length_c   1.000
_cell.angle_alpha   90.00
_cell.angle_beta   90.00
_cell.angle_gamma   90.00
#
_symmetry.space_group_name_H-M   'P 1'
#
loop_
_entity.id
_entity.type
_entity.pdbx_description
1 polymer ?
#
loop_
_entity_poly.entity_id
_entity_poly.type
_entity_poly.pdbx_seq_one_letter_code
_entity_poly.pdbx_strand_id
1 'polypeptide(L)' 'MTSLKRTTEKNLMIMSGRAHPALADEVATCLGIHPVPTTAYEFANSEIYVRFDESIRGSDAFLIQSHTAP' A
#
# COMPACT_ATOMS: atom_id res chain seq x y z
N MET A 1 -5.36 29.48 28.38
CA MET A 1 -5.12 28.83 27.07
C MET A 1 -4.91 27.35 27.30
N THR A 2 -5.94 26.53 27.13
CA THR A 2 -5.94 25.11 27.45
C THR A 2 -6.21 24.33 26.17
N SER A 3 -5.20 24.20 25.32
CA SER A 3 -5.27 23.37 24.10
C SER A 3 -4.55 22.05 24.36
N LEU A 4 -5.28 20.95 24.23
CA LEU A 4 -4.70 19.61 24.21
C LEU A 4 -4.32 19.28 22.75
N LYS A 5 -3.03 19.35 22.42
CA LYS A 5 -2.51 18.76 21.18
C LYS A 5 -2.20 17.29 21.44
N ARG A 6 -3.05 16.38 20.95
CA ARG A 6 -2.70 14.95 20.81
C ARG A 6 -2.18 14.72 19.40
N THR A 7 -0.97 14.17 19.28
CA THR A 7 -0.52 13.58 18.02
C THR A 7 -1.38 12.34 17.78
N THR A 8 -2.15 12.34 16.69
CA THR A 8 -2.86 11.14 16.25
C THR A 8 -1.84 10.11 15.79
N GLU A 9 -1.86 8.92 16.38
CA GLU A 9 -1.19 7.75 15.82
C GLU A 9 -1.94 7.38 14.54
N LYS A 10 -1.32 7.67 13.40
CA LYS A 10 -1.86 7.29 12.10
C LYS A 10 -1.23 5.97 11.68
N ASN A 11 -2.07 5.04 11.24
CA ASN A 11 -1.61 3.76 10.72
C ASN A 11 -1.02 3.96 9.32
N LEU A 12 0.30 3.81 9.16
CA LEU A 12 0.96 3.85 7.86
C LEU A 12 0.85 2.48 7.21
N MET A 13 0.27 2.43 6.01
CA MET A 13 0.10 1.19 5.25
C MET A 13 0.74 1.33 3.87
N ILE A 14 1.51 0.32 3.47
CA ILE A 14 2.14 0.27 2.15
C ILE A 14 1.41 -0.75 1.28
N MET A 15 1.09 -0.38 0.05
CA MET A 15 0.56 -1.27 -0.97
C MET A 15 1.51 -1.27 -2.16
N SER A 16 1.51 -2.36 -2.93
CA SER A 16 2.34 -2.48 -4.12
C SER A 16 1.50 -2.83 -5.34
N GLY A 17 1.85 -2.23 -6.48
CA GLY A 17 1.38 -2.68 -7.77
C GLY A 17 2.15 -3.91 -8.27
N ARG A 18 1.86 -4.33 -9.50
CA ARG A 18 2.44 -5.55 -10.08
C ARG A 18 3.80 -5.33 -10.76
N ALA A 19 4.19 -4.08 -11.03
CA ALA A 19 5.36 -3.81 -11.88
C ALA A 19 6.68 -4.11 -11.16
N HIS A 20 6.76 -3.85 -9.85
CA HIS A 20 7.98 -4.03 -9.09
C HIS A 20 7.71 -4.36 -7.61
N PRO A 21 7.18 -5.57 -7.29
CA PRO A 21 6.86 -5.95 -5.92
C PRO A 21 8.09 -6.00 -5.00
N ALA A 22 9.24 -6.45 -5.49
CA ALA A 22 10.48 -6.54 -4.72
C ALA A 22 10.92 -5.18 -4.13
N LEU A 23 10.81 -4.10 -4.89
CA LEU A 23 11.12 -2.75 -4.42
C LEU A 23 10.19 -2.34 -3.26
N ALA A 24 8.90 -2.67 -3.35
CA ALA A 24 7.96 -2.37 -2.27
C ALA A 24 8.28 -3.17 -1.00
N ASP A 25 8.70 -4.43 -1.14
CA ASP A 25 9.15 -5.25 -0.02
C ASP A 25 10.43 -4.69 0.63
N GLU A 26 11.40 -4.23 -0.16
CA GLU A 26 12.62 -3.58 0.33
C GLU A 26 12.32 -2.30 1.11
N VAL A 27 11.44 -1.44 0.58
CA VAL A 27 11.00 -0.21 1.25
C VAL A 27 10.25 -0.52 2.53
N ALA A 28 9.34 -1.50 2.52
CA ALA A 28 8.60 -1.92 3.70
C ALA A 28 9.52 -2.50 4.78
N THR A 29 10.52 -3.28 4.38
CA THR A 29 11.57 -3.82 5.27
C THR A 29 12.36 -2.70 5.94
N CYS A 30 12.76 -1.66 5.19
CA CYS A 30 13.45 -0.49 5.76
C CYS A 30 12.60 0.25 6.81
N LEU A 31 11.26 0.19 6.67
CA LEU A 31 10.31 0.82 7.59
C LEU A 31 9.85 -0.13 8.71
N GLY A 32 10.30 -1.39 8.72
CA GLY A 32 9.92 -2.39 9.72
C GLY A 32 8.45 -2.82 9.64
N ILE A 33 7.83 -2.74 8.46
CA ILE A 33 6.44 -3.14 8.22
C ILE A 33 6.35 -4.11 7.03
N HIS A 34 5.17 -4.67 6.79
CA HIS A 34 4.88 -5.49 5.62
C HIS A 34 3.89 -4.78 4.70
N PRO A 35 4.00 -4.95 3.37
CA PRO A 35 2.97 -4.47 2.45
C PRO A 35 1.63 -5.16 2.74
N VAL A 36 0.54 -4.42 2.51
CA VAL A 36 -0.82 -4.91 2.65
C VAL A 36 -1.04 -6.07 1.68
N PRO A 37 -1.48 -7.25 2.15
CA PRO A 37 -1.84 -8.35 1.28
C PRO A 37 -2.87 -7.91 0.24
N THR A 38 -2.51 -8.08 -1.03
CA THR A 38 -3.30 -7.57 -2.16
C THR A 38 -3.48 -8.67 -3.19
N THR A 39 -4.73 -8.97 -3.51
CA THR A 39 -5.09 -9.82 -4.64
C THR A 39 -5.23 -8.93 -5.88
N ALA A 40 -4.33 -9.12 -6.86
CA ALA A 40 -4.40 -8.42 -8.14
C ALA A 40 -4.20 -9.38 -9.31
N TYR A 41 -5.12 -9.38 -10.27
CA TYR A 41 -5.04 -10.21 -11.46
C TYR A 41 -5.69 -9.51 -12.66
N GLU A 42 -5.41 -10.04 -13.85
CA GLU A 42 -5.92 -9.50 -15.11
C GLU A 42 -6.98 -10.44 -15.68
N PHE A 43 -8.10 -9.86 -16.11
CA PHE A 43 -9.13 -10.58 -16.84
C PHE A 43 -8.74 -10.73 -18.31
N ALA A 44 -9.39 -11.65 -19.02
CA ALA A 44 -9.12 -11.89 -20.45
C ALA A 44 -9.39 -10.67 -21.35
N ASN A 45 -10.16 -9.69 -20.87
CA ASN A 45 -10.43 -8.41 -21.54
C ASN A 45 -9.41 -7.30 -21.17
N SER A 46 -8.30 -7.66 -20.53
CA SER A 46 -7.26 -6.75 -20.03
C SER A 46 -7.69 -5.80 -18.92
N GLU A 47 -8.89 -5.97 -18.34
CA GLU A 47 -9.27 -5.26 -17.13
C GLU A 47 -8.50 -5.82 -15.93
N ILE A 48 -8.09 -4.92 -15.03
CA ILE A 48 -7.34 -5.29 -13.84
C ILE A 48 -8.30 -5.34 -12.65
N TYR A 49 -8.36 -6.50 -12.00
CA TYR A 49 -8.98 -6.65 -10.70
C TYR A 49 -7.97 -6.38 -9.59
N VAL A 50 -8.36 -5.61 -8.58
CA VAL A 50 -7.54 -5.37 -7.38
C VAL A 50 -8.44 -5.41 -6.14
N ARG A 51 -8.01 -6.14 -5.12
CA ARG A 51 -8.64 -6.17 -3.81
C ARG A 51 -7.58 -6.26 -2.71
N PHE A 52 -7.66 -5.37 -1.73
CA PHE A 52 -6.90 -5.48 -0.48
C PHE A 52 -7.59 -6.47 0.45
N ASP A 53 -6.84 -7.41 1.01
CA ASP A 53 -7.40 -8.45 1.89
C ASP A 53 -7.54 -7.97 3.35
N GLU A 54 -7.12 -6.73 3.62
CA GLU A 54 -7.27 -6.05 4.91
C GLU A 54 -7.90 -4.67 4.76
N SER A 55 -8.51 -4.15 5.83
CA SER A 55 -9.12 -2.82 5.82
C SER A 55 -8.08 -1.70 5.89
N ILE A 56 -8.04 -0.86 4.86
CA ILE A 56 -7.18 0.33 4.77
C ILE A 56 -7.83 1.63 5.27
N ARG A 57 -9.07 1.57 5.79
CA ARG A 57 -9.83 2.78 6.17
C ARG A 57 -9.13 3.57 7.28
N GLY A 58 -8.97 4.88 7.07
CA GLY A 58 -8.39 5.77 8.07
C GLY A 58 -6.86 5.64 8.20
N SER A 59 -6.22 4.87 7.33
CA SER A 59 -4.77 4.78 7.22
C SER A 59 -4.20 5.93 6.38
N ASP A 60 -2.93 6.23 6.62
CA ASP A 60 -2.11 6.95 5.64
C ASP A 60 -1.53 5.90 4.68
N ALA A 61 -2.16 5.78 3.51
CA ALA A 61 -1.86 4.77 2.51
C ALA A 61 -0.82 5.26 1.50
N PHE A 62 0.22 4.45 1.27
CA PHE A 62 1.24 4.68 0.25
C PHE A 62 1.23 3.54 -0.76
N LEU A 63 0.98 3.85 -2.04
CA LEU A 63 1.01 2.88 -3.14
C LEU A 63 2.32 3.01 -3.91
N ILE A 64 3.11 1.93 -3.93
CA ILE A 64 4.36 1.85 -4.68
C ILE A 64 4.07 1.16 -6.02
N GLN A 65 4.29 1.87 -7.12
CA GLN A 65 4.14 1.33 -8.45
C GLN A 65 5.10 2.00 -9.43
N SER A 66 5.97 1.20 -10.02
CA SER A 66 6.80 1.63 -11.15
C SER A 66 5.98 1.59 -12.44
N HIS A 67 6.34 2.42 -13.40
CA HIS A 67 5.75 2.43 -14.75
C HIS A 67 6.82 2.01 -15.76
N THR A 68 7.14 0.71 -15.77
CA THR A 68 8.06 0.09 -16.73
C THR A 68 7.34 -0.18 -18.05
N ALA A 69 8.04 -0.80 -19.01
CA ALA A 69 7.37 -1.36 -20.18
C ALA A 69 6.21 -2.29 -19.73
N PRO A 70 5.04 -2.21 -20.39
CA PRO A 70 3.88 -3.06 -20.09
C PRO A 70 4.15 -4.53 -20.41
#